data_AF-A0A0R3VYL6-F1
#
_entry.id   AF-A0A0R3VYL6-F1
#
_cell.length_a   1.000
_cell.length_b   1.000
_cell.length_c   1.000
_cell.angle_alpha   90.00
_cell.angle_beta   90.00
_cell.angle_gamma   90.00
#
_symmetry.space_group_name_H-M   'P 1'
#
loop_
_entity.id
_entity.type
_entity.pdbx_description
1 polymer ?
#
loop_
_entity_poly.entity_id
_entity_poly.type
_entity_poly.pdbx_seq_one_letter_code
_entity_poly.pdbx_strand_id
1 'polypeptide(L)' 'LMMSTRRAIEGLSVEEIKNLRTVDLNLPSRMYDFEETISLVSKSVSAANIEKYEKWMQEFGAT' A
#
# COMPACT_ATOMS: atom_id res chain seq x y z
N LEU A 1 1.95 -0.69 1.86
CA LEU A 1 1.83 -1.72 2.92
C LEU A 1 1.56 -1.00 4.22
N MET A 2 0.51 -1.37 4.92
CA MET A 2 0.03 -0.72 6.14
C MET A 2 1.18 -0.65 7.17
N MET A 3 1.64 0.56 7.52
CA MET A 3 2.88 0.81 8.30
C MET A 3 2.76 0.52 9.81
N SER A 4 1.76 -0.26 10.23
CA SER A 4 1.53 -0.60 11.64
C SER A 4 2.64 -1.47 12.22
N THR A 5 3.13 -2.45 11.45
CA THR A 5 4.22 -3.35 11.84
C THR A 5 5.56 -2.63 11.96
N ARG A 6 5.81 -1.63 11.10
CA ARG A 6 7.06 -0.83 11.11
C ARG A 6 7.18 0.02 12.36
N ARG A 7 6.06 0.59 12.83
CA ARG A 7 6.00 1.34 14.09
C ARG A 7 6.12 0.44 15.32
N ALA A 8 5.57 -0.77 15.27
CA ALA A 8 5.65 -1.71 16.39
C ALA A 8 7.10 -2.16 16.69
N ILE A 9 7.98 -2.09 15.70
CA ILE A 9 9.39 -2.48 15.81
C ILE A 9 10.36 -1.30 15.86
N GLU A 10 9.84 -0.06 15.87
CA GLU A 10 10.66 1.15 15.87
C GLU A 10 11.36 1.31 17.22
N GLY A 11 12.70 1.34 17.22
CA GLY A 11 13.51 1.47 18.43
C GLY A 11 13.82 0.16 19.16
N LEU A 12 13.39 -0.99 18.64
CA LEU A 12 13.72 -2.31 19.19
C LEU A 12 14.98 -2.89 18.55
N SER A 13 15.76 -3.62 19.33
CA SER A 13 16.91 -4.39 18.84
C SER A 13 16.47 -5.63 18.06
N VAL A 14 17.38 -6.20 17.27
CA VAL A 14 17.10 -7.41 16.48
C VAL A 14 16.70 -8.59 17.39
N GLU A 15 17.29 -8.69 18.59
CA GLU A 15 16.93 -9.70 19.59
C GLU A 15 15.52 -9.49 20.15
N GLU A 16 15.13 -8.24 20.39
CA GLU A 16 13.80 -7.90 20.88
C GLU A 16 12.73 -8.18 19.83
N ILE A 17 12.98 -7.82 18.56
CA ILE A 17 12.07 -8.09 17.43
C ILE A 17 11.83 -9.59 17.25
N LYS A 18 12.86 -10.43 17.42
CA LYS A 18 12.73 -11.89 17.33
C LYS A 18 11.85 -12.49 18.43
N ASN A 19 11.75 -11.82 19.58
CA ASN A 19 10.95 -12.25 20.71
C ASN A 19 9.53 -11.66 20.71
N LEU A 20 9.21 -10.75 19.79
CA LEU A 20 7.85 -10.19 19.66
C LEU A 20 6.87 -11.26 19.18
N ARG A 21 5.69 -11.28 19.80
CA ARG A 21 4.59 -12.13 19.36
C ARG A 21 3.87 -11.44 18.20
N THR A 22 3.38 -12.22 17.24
CA THR A 22 2.61 -11.71 16.09
C THR A 22 1.34 -10.95 16.49
N VAL A 23 0.82 -11.17 17.70
CA VAL A 23 -0.30 -10.41 18.26
C VAL A 23 0.09 -8.97 18.64
N ASP A 24 1.31 -8.76 19.12
CA ASP A 24 1.82 -7.44 19.52
C ASP A 24 2.16 -6.56 18.31
N LEU A 25 2.29 -7.18 17.13
CA LEU A 25 2.50 -6.53 15.85
C LEU A 25 1.19 -6.09 15.16
N ASN A 26 0.03 -6.58 15.65
CA ASN A 26 -1.29 -6.20 15.13
C ASN A 26 -1.81 -4.95 15.84
N LEU A 27 -1.11 -3.84 15.64
CA LEU A 27 -1.63 -2.53 16.03
C LEU A 27 -2.77 -2.13 15.09
N PRO A 28 -3.88 -1.57 15.62
CA PRO A 28 -4.94 -1.05 14.77
C PRO A 28 -4.38 0.10 13.93
N SER A 29 -4.65 0.05 12.64
CA SER A 29 -4.23 1.10 11.71
C SER A 29 -4.94 2.41 12.03
N ARG A 30 -4.17 3.49 12.04
CA ARG A 30 -4.66 4.85 12.26
C ARG A 30 -4.87 5.53 10.92
N MET A 31 -5.68 6.60 10.90
CA MET A 31 -5.94 7.38 9.69
C MET A 31 -4.65 7.88 9.02
N TYR A 32 -3.69 8.31 9.84
CA TYR A 32 -2.35 8.71 9.38
C TYR A 32 -1.64 7.66 8.52
N ASP A 33 -1.76 6.36 8.86
CA ASP A 33 -1.12 5.28 8.10
C ASP A 33 -1.69 5.17 6.68
N PHE A 34 -2.97 5.50 6.51
CA PHE A 34 -3.63 5.52 5.20
C PHE A 34 -3.21 6.75 4.39
N GLU A 35 -3.18 7.93 5.00
CA GLU A 35 -2.76 9.17 4.33
C GLU A 35 -1.31 9.07 3.82
N GLU A 36 -0.40 8.57 4.66
CA GLU A 36 1.00 8.33 4.29
C GLU A 36 1.10 7.31 3.15
N THR A 37 0.39 6.18 3.24
CA THR A 37 0.40 5.17 2.18
C THR A 37 -0.16 5.72 0.86
N ILE A 38 -1.22 6.52 0.89
CA ILE A 38 -1.81 7.14 -0.30
C ILE A 38 -0.81 8.11 -0.97
N SER A 39 -0.01 8.84 -0.18
CA SER A 39 1.03 9.72 -0.72
C SER A 39 2.19 8.98 -1.39
N LEU A 40 2.53 7.78 -0.90
CA LEU A 40 3.63 6.97 -1.40
C LEU A 40 3.23 6.10 -2.60
N VAL A 41 1.96 5.69 -2.66
CA VAL A 41 1.44 4.82 -3.72
C VAL A 41 0.88 5.69 -4.85
N SER A 42 1.64 5.80 -5.93
CA SER A 42 1.15 6.37 -7.18
C SER A 42 0.18 5.41 -7.88
N LYS A 43 -0.88 5.96 -8.49
CA LYS A 43 -1.82 5.17 -9.31
C LYS A 43 -1.05 4.51 -10.45
N SER A 44 -1.07 3.18 -10.50
CA SER A 44 -0.42 2.38 -11.55
C SER A 44 -1.06 2.56 -12.94
N VAL A 45 -2.26 3.13 -12.98
CA VAL A 45 -2.98 3.49 -14.20
C VAL A 45 -3.21 5.00 -14.18
N SER A 46 -2.58 5.70 -15.12
CA SER A 46 -2.82 7.12 -15.34
C SER A 46 -4.10 7.33 -16.15
N ALA A 47 -4.68 8.53 -16.10
CA ALA A 47 -5.83 8.87 -16.95
C ALA A 47 -5.50 8.67 -18.45
N ALA A 48 -4.26 8.91 -18.86
CA ALA A 48 -3.79 8.65 -20.21
C ALA A 48 -3.80 7.15 -20.58
N ASN A 49 -3.51 6.27 -19.62
CA ASN A 49 -3.60 4.81 -19.84
C ASN A 49 -5.06 4.37 -20.03
N ILE A 50 -6.00 4.99 -19.31
CA ILE A 50 -7.45 4.74 -19.48
C ILE A 50 -7.90 5.20 -20.86
N GLU A 51 -7.54 6.43 -21.26
CA GLU A 51 -7.95 7.01 -22.55
C GLU A 51 -7.38 6.24 -23.75
N LYS A 52 -6.14 5.75 -23.63
CA LYS A 52 -5.52 4.88 -24.64
C LYS A 52 -6.23 3.52 -24.73
N TYR A 53 -6.65 2.96 -23.59
CA TYR A 53 -7.42 1.72 -23.57
C TYR A 53 -8.82 1.90 -24.17
N GLU A 54 -9.52 2.99 -23.85
CA GLU A 54 -10.85 3.28 -24.42
C GLU A 54 -10.80 3.49 -25.94
N LYS A 55 -9.81 4.24 -26.44
CA LYS A 55 -9.60 4.41 -27.90
C LYS A 55 -9.31 3.07 -28.58
N TRP A 56 -8.46 2.25 -27.97
CA TRP A 56 -8.13 0.92 -28.49
C TRP A 56 -9.36 -0.01 -28.49
N MET A 57 -10.18 0.03 -27.44
CA MET A 57 -11.44 -0.72 -27.36
C MET A 57 -12.47 -0.22 -28.39
N GLN A 58 -12.52 1.08 -28.69
CA GLN A 58 -13.40 1.60 -29.75
C GLN A 58 -12.94 1.17 -31.15
N GLU A 59 -11.63 1.13 -31.42
CA GLU A 59 -11.09 0.78 -32.74
C GLU A 59 -10.99 -0.74 -32.98
N PHE A 60 -10.67 -1.51 -31.93
CA PHE A 60 -10.32 -2.94 -32.04
C PHE A 60 -11.14 -3.84 -31.11
N GLY A 61 -12.00 -3.28 -30.27
CA GLY A 61 -12.92 -4.05 -29.42
C GLY A 61 -14.01 -4.66 -30.28
N ALA A 62 -13.72 -5.82 -30.86
CA ALA A 62 -14.72 -6.64 -31.53
C ALA A 62 -15.84 -7.01 -30.53
N THR A 63 -17.09 -6.76 -30.94
CA THR A 63 -18.29 -7.22 -30.24
C THR A 63 -18.49 -8.72 -30.43
#